data_AF-A0A401WA16-F1
#
_entry.id   AF-A0A401WA16-F1
#
_cell.length_a   1.000
_cell.length_b   1.000
_cell.length_c   1.000
_cell.angle_alpha   90.00
_cell.angle_beta   90.00
_cell.angle_gamma   90.00
#
_symmetry.space_group_name_H-M   'P 1'
#
loop_
_entity.id
_entity.type
_entity.pdbx_description
1 polymer ?
#
loop_
_entity_poly.entity_id
_entity_poly.type
_entity_poly.pdbx_seq_one_letter_code
_entity_poly.pdbx_strand_id
1 'polypeptide(L)'
;MTAPGADELRMRYLLRRLGVGPDASPEDPMPENTHQPRPVTPTRVIPAGQPWPPIARPLPPGPPGPGAVPPWRTAPAAPPPPPPVVPPRTQPWPDPPPPGPVEVRVTVDLVRPPEPEPSRWRWDWLTARLRPWASLISAVVVLGPWFGGHSIAGAWSATLHEARTEAGLLPAYLLAIGAGALVFFADDRRPRWWTRGALIVGLVGGTGAMGWYDPVTLLTGVRP
;
A
#
# COMPACT_ATOMS: atom_id res chain seq x y z
N MET A 1 -24.30 -10.54 -31.85
CA MET A 1 -23.94 -9.32 -31.08
C MET A 1 -22.51 -9.49 -30.61
N THR A 2 -21.57 -8.71 -31.14
CA THR A 2 -20.15 -8.76 -30.78
C THR A 2 -19.94 -8.10 -29.42
N ALA A 3 -19.20 -8.76 -28.53
CA ALA A 3 -18.88 -8.19 -27.22
C ALA A 3 -18.05 -6.91 -27.37
N PRO A 4 -18.31 -5.86 -26.58
CA PRO A 4 -17.57 -4.61 -26.67
C PRO A 4 -16.09 -4.83 -26.36
N GLY A 5 -15.22 -4.21 -27.16
CA GLY A 5 -13.76 -4.28 -26.97
C GLY A 5 -13.32 -3.59 -25.68
N ALA A 6 -12.12 -3.92 -25.19
CA ALA A 6 -11.57 -3.35 -23.97
C ALA A 6 -11.49 -1.81 -24.00
N ASP A 7 -11.20 -1.22 -25.16
CA ASP A 7 -11.19 0.24 -25.33
C ASP A 7 -12.59 0.85 -25.31
N GLU A 8 -13.61 0.13 -25.77
CA GLU A 8 -14.99 0.59 -25.72
C GLU A 8 -15.50 0.63 -24.27
N LEU A 9 -15.14 -0.38 -23.46
CA LEU A 9 -15.44 -0.40 -22.03
C LEU A 9 -14.73 0.75 -21.29
N ARG A 10 -13.48 1.03 -21.65
CA ARG A 10 -12.72 2.14 -21.08
C ARG A 10 -13.32 3.50 -21.44
N MET A 11 -13.76 3.67 -22.69
CA MET A 11 -14.43 4.88 -23.15
C MET A 11 -15.76 5.09 -22.41
N ARG A 12 -16.58 4.03 -22.27
CA ARG A 12 -17.86 4.06 -21.53
C ARG A 12 -17.66 4.42 -20.06
N TYR A 13 -16.60 3.91 -19.43
CA TYR A 13 -16.26 4.26 -18.05
C TYR A 13 -15.90 5.75 -17.91
N LEU A 14 -15.10 6.30 -18.81
CA LEU A 14 -14.72 7.72 -18.79
C LEU A 14 -15.93 8.63 -19.04
N LEU A 15 -16.80 8.26 -19.97
CA LEU A 15 -18.01 9.01 -20.27
C LEU A 15 -19.01 8.99 -19.10
N ARG A 16 -19.19 7.84 -18.44
CA ARG A 16 -20.01 7.73 -17.23
C ARG A 16 -19.47 8.59 -16.08
N ARG A 17 -18.14 8.68 -15.93
CA ARG A 17 -17.50 9.55 -14.93
C ARG A 17 -17.71 11.05 -15.20
N LEU A 18 -17.89 11.42 -16.46
CA LEU A 18 -18.16 12.80 -16.89
C LEU A 18 -19.66 13.13 -16.90
N GLY A 19 -20.53 12.20 -16.49
CA GLY A 19 -21.98 12.39 -16.50
C GLY A 19 -22.58 12.39 -17.90
N VAL A 20 -21.86 11.90 -18.91
CA VAL A 20 -22.32 11.88 -20.31
C VAL A 20 -22.66 10.44 -20.69
N GLY A 21 -23.95 10.09 -20.73
CA GLY A 21 -24.42 8.77 -21.16
C GLY A 21 -25.95 8.63 -21.08
N PRO A 22 -26.54 7.62 -21.75
CA PRO A 22 -27.99 7.41 -21.80
C PRO A 22 -28.61 7.05 -20.43
N ASP A 23 -27.79 6.61 -19.48
CA ASP A 23 -28.19 6.30 -18.10
C ASP A 23 -27.83 7.43 -17.11
N ALA A 24 -27.40 8.61 -17.59
CA ALA A 24 -27.12 9.75 -16.73
C ALA A 24 -28.45 10.30 -16.20
N SER A 25 -28.80 9.94 -14.96
CA SER A 25 -29.95 10.52 -14.26
C SER A 25 -29.79 12.05 -14.18
N PRO A 26 -30.79 12.85 -14.61
CA PRO A 26 -30.76 14.32 -14.50
C PRO A 26 -30.80 14.85 -13.06
N GLU A 27 -30.83 13.98 -12.06
CA GLU A 27 -31.28 14.29 -10.69
C GLU A 27 -30.20 14.11 -9.61
N ASP A 28 -28.91 14.02 -9.96
CA ASP A 28 -27.89 14.35 -8.97
C ASP A 28 -27.68 15.87 -8.99
N PRO A 29 -28.34 16.65 -8.09
CA PRO A 29 -27.98 18.04 -7.94
C PRO A 29 -26.51 18.06 -7.54
N MET A 30 -25.70 18.73 -8.36
CA MET A 30 -24.35 19.13 -8.00
C MET A 30 -24.35 19.59 -6.53
N PRO A 31 -23.42 19.13 -5.68
CA PRO A 31 -23.28 19.67 -4.34
C PRO A 31 -23.29 21.20 -4.44
N GLU A 32 -24.35 21.78 -3.90
CA GLU A 32 -24.59 23.20 -3.90
C GLU A 32 -23.33 23.85 -3.34
N ASN A 33 -22.63 24.54 -4.23
CA ASN A 33 -21.36 25.14 -3.94
C ASN A 33 -21.63 26.36 -3.06
N THR A 34 -21.88 26.11 -1.78
CA THR A 34 -22.06 27.09 -0.70
C THR A 34 -20.73 27.76 -0.36
N HIS A 35 -19.94 28.08 -1.39
CA HIS A 35 -19.01 29.18 -1.33
C HIS A 35 -19.84 30.46 -1.22
N GLN A 36 -20.24 30.79 0.01
CA GLN A 36 -20.55 32.17 0.34
C GLN A 36 -19.39 33.02 -0.20
N PRO A 37 -19.64 33.96 -1.12
CA PRO A 37 -18.58 34.81 -1.64
C PRO A 37 -18.00 35.56 -0.44
N ARG A 38 -16.76 35.21 -0.09
CA ARG A 38 -16.03 35.96 0.96
C ARG A 38 -16.06 37.43 0.54
N PRO A 39 -16.36 38.36 1.47
CA PRO A 39 -16.29 39.78 1.16
C PRO A 39 -14.89 40.09 0.62
N VAL A 40 -14.82 40.43 -0.67
CA VAL A 40 -13.58 40.87 -1.30
C VAL A 40 -13.33 42.28 -0.79
N THR A 41 -12.45 42.43 0.19
CA THR A 41 -11.97 43.75 0.60
C THR A 41 -11.03 44.27 -0.50
N PRO A 42 -11.40 45.29 -1.29
CA PRO A 42 -10.50 45.82 -2.32
C PRO A 42 -9.28 46.41 -1.62
N THR A 43 -8.11 45.81 -1.86
CA THR A 43 -6.87 46.22 -1.18
C THR A 43 -6.38 47.59 -1.69
N ARG A 44 -6.90 48.08 -2.82
CA ARG A 44 -6.62 49.40 -3.37
C ARG A 44 -7.60 49.77 -4.48
N VAL A 45 -8.21 50.96 -4.41
CA VAL A 45 -8.91 51.56 -5.56
C VAL A 45 -7.89 52.41 -6.33
N ILE A 46 -7.63 52.06 -7.59
CA ILE A 46 -6.75 52.85 -8.47
C ILE A 46 -7.65 53.82 -9.25
N PRO A 47 -7.54 55.14 -9.06
CA PRO A 47 -8.32 56.11 -9.81
C PRO A 47 -7.96 56.11 -11.29
N ALA A 48 -8.97 56.32 -12.15
CA ALA A 48 -8.77 56.41 -13.59
C ALA A 48 -7.79 57.55 -13.92
N GLY A 49 -6.73 57.23 -14.68
CA GLY A 49 -5.67 58.18 -15.06
C GLY A 49 -4.34 58.02 -14.32
N GLN A 50 -4.24 57.12 -13.33
CA GLN A 50 -2.94 56.79 -12.74
C GLN A 50 -2.11 55.91 -13.70
N PRO A 51 -0.93 56.36 -14.17
CA PRO A 51 -0.07 55.51 -14.98
C PRO A 51 0.38 54.30 -14.16
N TRP A 52 0.26 53.11 -14.74
CA TRP A 52 0.76 51.88 -14.13
C TRP A 52 2.26 52.05 -13.82
N PRO A 53 2.75 51.57 -12.66
CA PRO A 53 4.18 51.62 -12.39
C PRO A 53 4.91 50.91 -13.54
N PRO A 54 6.02 51.45 -14.06
CA PRO A 54 6.74 50.78 -15.13
C PRO A 54 7.16 49.41 -14.62
N ILE A 55 6.58 48.36 -15.21
CA ILE A 55 6.96 46.97 -14.95
C ILE A 55 8.32 46.79 -15.62
N ALA A 56 9.36 47.31 -14.98
CA ALA A 56 10.74 46.95 -15.25
C ALA A 56 11.14 45.85 -14.26
N ARG A 57 10.39 44.74 -14.25
CA ARG A 57 10.99 43.47 -13.82
C ARG A 57 11.62 42.87 -15.07
N PRO A 58 12.96 42.73 -15.13
CA PRO A 58 13.57 41.93 -16.18
C PRO A 58 12.88 40.57 -16.18
N LEU A 59 12.39 40.12 -17.34
CA LEU A 59 11.86 38.77 -17.45
C LEU A 59 12.97 37.81 -16.94
N PRO A 60 12.64 36.81 -16.11
CA PRO A 60 13.60 35.79 -15.77
C PRO A 60 14.16 35.19 -17.07
N PRO A 61 15.47 34.89 -17.12
CA PRO A 61 16.08 34.33 -18.32
C PRO A 61 15.28 33.10 -18.77
N GLY A 62 14.98 33.06 -20.07
CA GLY A 62 14.23 31.97 -20.67
C GLY A 62 14.89 30.61 -20.44
N PRO A 63 14.14 29.51 -20.63
CA PRO A 63 14.66 28.17 -20.43
C PRO A 63 15.94 27.94 -21.25
N PRO A 64 16.91 27.16 -20.73
CA PRO A 64 18.13 26.82 -21.46
C PRO A 64 17.79 26.19 -22.81
N GLY A 65 18.47 26.65 -23.87
CA GLY A 65 18.28 26.12 -25.22
C GLY A 65 18.65 24.63 -25.31
N PRO A 66 18.22 23.93 -26.37
CA PRO A 66 18.51 22.51 -26.55
C PRO A 66 20.04 22.27 -26.57
N GLY A 67 20.56 21.55 -25.57
CA GLY A 67 21.99 21.29 -25.41
C GLY A 67 22.70 22.12 -24.33
N ALA A 68 22.04 23.13 -23.75
CA ALA A 68 22.60 23.86 -22.61
C ALA A 68 22.52 23.00 -21.34
N VAL A 69 23.66 22.83 -20.67
CA VAL A 69 23.75 22.13 -19.39
C VAL A 69 23.06 22.99 -18.33
N PRO A 70 22.05 22.46 -17.61
CA PRO A 70 21.36 23.25 -16.59
C PRO A 70 22.33 23.66 -15.48
N PRO A 71 22.12 24.83 -14.82
CA PRO A 71 23.08 25.40 -13.87
C PRO A 71 23.31 24.53 -12.62
N TRP A 72 22.41 23.60 -12.32
CA TRP A 72 22.56 22.62 -11.24
C TRP A 72 23.29 21.33 -11.66
N ARG A 73 23.71 21.21 -12.92
CA ARG A 73 24.58 20.12 -13.41
C ARG A 73 25.95 20.69 -13.76
N THR A 74 26.93 20.44 -12.90
CA THR A 74 28.34 20.55 -13.30
C THR A 74 28.65 19.41 -14.27
N ALA A 75 29.22 19.71 -15.44
CA ALA A 75 29.74 18.64 -16.30
C ALA A 75 30.77 17.83 -15.46
N PRO A 76 30.71 16.48 -15.46
CA PRO A 76 31.68 15.68 -14.74
C PRO A 76 33.09 16.05 -15.22
N ALA A 77 34.00 16.33 -14.28
CA ALA A 77 35.41 16.50 -14.61
C ALA A 77 35.89 15.24 -15.35
N ALA A 78 36.60 15.43 -16.46
CA ALA A 78 37.16 14.30 -17.21
C ALA A 78 38.02 13.45 -16.25
N PRO A 79 37.87 12.10 -16.27
CA PRO A 79 38.64 11.24 -15.40
C PRO A 79 40.14 11.45 -15.66
N PRO A 80 40.99 11.42 -14.62
CA PRO A 80 42.43 11.53 -14.79
C PRO A 80 42.93 10.42 -15.72
N PRO A 81 44.00 10.66 -16.50
CA PRO A 81 44.60 9.63 -17.34
C PRO A 81 44.98 8.40 -16.49
N PRO A 82 44.79 7.17 -17.00
CA PRO A 82 45.17 5.98 -16.26
C PRO A 82 46.66 6.01 -15.92
N PRO A 83 47.05 5.59 -14.70
CA PRO A 83 48.47 5.49 -14.37
C PRO A 83 49.17 4.54 -15.34
N PRO A 84 50.45 4.77 -15.67
CA PRO A 84 51.22 3.83 -16.47
C PRO A 84 51.19 2.45 -15.82
N VAL A 85 50.83 1.44 -16.60
CA VAL A 85 50.82 0.04 -16.16
C VAL A 85 52.27 -0.37 -15.91
N VAL A 86 52.68 -0.37 -14.65
CA VAL A 86 53.96 -0.95 -14.24
C VAL A 86 53.79 -2.47 -14.29
N PRO A 87 54.60 -3.21 -15.07
CA PRO A 87 54.55 -4.67 -15.05
C PRO A 87 54.82 -5.16 -13.63
N PRO A 88 54.09 -6.18 -13.14
CA PRO A 88 54.31 -6.71 -11.81
C PRO A 88 55.77 -7.17 -11.72
N ARG A 89 56.52 -6.60 -10.77
CA ARG A 89 57.82 -7.16 -10.39
C ARG A 89 57.54 -8.57 -9.91
N THR A 90 58.10 -9.57 -10.59
CA THR A 90 58.07 -10.96 -10.14
C THR A 90 58.87 -11.04 -8.84
N GLN A 91 58.19 -10.91 -7.71
CA GLN A 91 58.78 -11.26 -6.43
C GLN A 91 58.95 -12.79 -6.42
N PRO A 92 60.11 -13.31 -6.00
CA PRO A 92 60.25 -14.73 -5.72
C PRO A 92 59.19 -15.13 -4.70
N TRP A 93 58.49 -16.23 -4.96
CA TRP A 93 57.50 -16.75 -4.01
C TRP A 93 58.21 -17.08 -2.70
N PRO A 94 57.70 -16.65 -1.52
CA PRO A 94 58.29 -17.04 -0.25
C PRO A 94 58.24 -18.56 -0.11
N ASP A 95 59.31 -19.15 0.43
CA ASP A 95 59.32 -20.57 0.77
C ASP A 95 58.15 -20.88 1.71
N PRO A 96 57.45 -22.01 1.53
CA PRO A 96 56.34 -22.37 2.38
C PRO A 96 56.83 -22.52 3.83
N PRO A 97 56.15 -21.90 4.82
CA PRO A 97 56.54 -22.01 6.21
C PRO A 97 56.43 -23.47 6.68
N PRO A 98 57.28 -23.91 7.63
CA PRO A 98 57.20 -25.24 8.21
C PRO A 98 55.80 -25.49 8.80
N PRO A 99 55.28 -26.73 8.73
CA PRO A 99 53.90 -27.03 9.14
C PRO A 99 53.72 -26.82 10.66
N GLY A 100 53.27 -25.63 11.02
CA GLY A 100 52.81 -25.29 12.36
C GLY A 100 51.34 -25.71 12.57
N PRO A 101 50.84 -25.69 13.82
CA PRO A 101 49.44 -25.96 14.11
C PRO A 101 48.54 -25.00 13.32
N VAL A 102 47.57 -25.57 12.60
CA VAL A 102 46.65 -24.82 11.73
C VAL A 102 45.72 -23.96 12.60
N GLU A 103 46.03 -22.67 12.73
CA GLU A 103 45.11 -21.68 13.27
C GLU A 103 44.07 -21.32 12.20
N VAL A 104 42.92 -21.98 12.24
CA VAL A 104 41.77 -21.61 11.40
C VAL A 104 41.19 -20.29 11.93
N ARG A 105 41.65 -19.16 11.36
CA ARG A 105 41.05 -17.85 11.61
C ARG A 105 39.80 -17.71 10.75
N VAL A 106 38.65 -17.97 11.35
CA VAL A 106 37.34 -17.72 10.73
C VAL A 106 37.05 -16.22 10.85
N THR A 107 37.40 -15.46 9.81
CA THR A 107 36.94 -14.08 9.67
C THR A 107 35.50 -14.12 9.20
N VAL A 108 34.55 -13.95 10.13
CA VAL A 108 33.14 -13.75 9.78
C VAL A 108 32.99 -12.30 9.32
N ASP A 109 33.01 -12.08 8.01
CA ASP A 109 32.51 -10.83 7.44
C ASP A 109 31.01 -10.78 7.68
N LEU A 110 30.62 -10.15 8.79
CA LEU A 110 29.24 -9.75 9.06
C LEU A 110 28.90 -8.61 8.11
N VAL A 111 28.66 -8.94 6.84
CA VAL A 111 28.00 -8.02 5.90
C VAL A 111 26.66 -7.69 6.53
N ARG A 112 26.54 -6.46 7.05
CA ARG A 112 25.26 -5.94 7.55
C ARG A 112 24.26 -6.11 6.40
N PRO A 113 23.16 -6.87 6.57
CA PRO A 113 22.16 -6.94 5.54
C PRO A 113 21.71 -5.51 5.21
N PRO A 114 21.56 -5.16 3.93
CA PRO A 114 21.17 -3.81 3.55
C PRO A 114 19.92 -3.43 4.35
N GLU A 115 20.02 -2.29 5.05
CA GLU A 115 18.92 -1.78 5.85
C GLU A 115 17.74 -1.56 4.91
N PRO A 116 16.58 -2.17 5.17
CA PRO A 116 15.45 -2.09 4.24
C PRO A 116 15.10 -0.61 4.05
N GLU A 117 15.18 -0.15 2.80
CA GLU A 117 14.80 1.21 2.46
C GLU A 117 13.39 1.47 3.00
N PRO A 118 13.14 2.61 3.66
CA PRO A 118 11.82 2.91 4.20
C PRO A 118 10.80 2.88 3.06
N SER A 119 9.95 1.85 3.06
CA SER A 119 9.02 1.59 1.97
C SER A 119 8.11 2.80 1.82
N ARG A 120 8.16 3.45 0.66
CA ARG A 120 7.42 4.70 0.39
C ARG A 120 5.90 4.49 0.33
N TRP A 121 5.42 3.26 0.45
CA TRP A 121 4.02 2.90 0.22
C TRP A 121 3.39 2.24 1.44
N ARG A 122 2.29 2.82 1.93
CA ARG A 122 1.56 2.37 3.14
C ARG A 122 1.00 0.94 3.06
N TRP A 123 1.02 0.33 1.88
CA TRP A 123 0.47 -1.00 1.61
C TRP A 123 1.53 -2.07 1.35
N ASP A 124 2.81 -1.73 1.33
CA ASP A 124 3.89 -2.72 1.09
C ASP A 124 3.93 -3.75 2.22
N TRP A 125 3.68 -3.32 3.46
CA TRP A 125 3.49 -4.22 4.58
C TRP A 125 2.33 -5.19 4.36
N LEU A 126 1.18 -4.71 3.88
CA LEU A 126 -0.01 -5.55 3.66
C LEU A 126 0.20 -6.53 2.50
N THR A 127 0.80 -6.06 1.40
CA THR A 127 1.08 -6.92 0.25
C THR A 127 2.15 -7.96 0.59
N ALA A 128 3.20 -7.61 1.33
CA ALA A 128 4.16 -8.57 1.86
C ALA A 128 3.50 -9.59 2.81
N ARG A 129 2.50 -9.16 3.58
CA ARG A 129 1.71 -10.02 4.49
C ARG A 129 0.77 -10.97 3.73
N LEU A 130 0.21 -10.54 2.59
CA LEU A 130 -0.77 -11.29 1.79
C LEU A 130 -0.17 -12.17 0.69
N ARG A 131 1.00 -11.81 0.14
CA ARG A 131 1.69 -12.55 -0.94
C ARG A 131 2.29 -13.92 -0.63
N PRO A 132 2.45 -14.41 0.61
CA PRO A 132 3.00 -15.75 0.79
C PRO A 132 2.08 -16.79 0.15
N TRP A 133 2.65 -17.75 -0.56
CA TRP A 133 1.93 -18.96 -1.01
C TRP A 133 1.16 -19.64 0.14
N ALA A 134 1.66 -19.51 1.37
CA ALA A 134 0.97 -19.93 2.58
C ALA A 134 -0.44 -19.32 2.72
N SER A 135 -0.66 -18.05 2.40
CA SER A 135 -1.98 -17.40 2.46
C SER A 135 -2.95 -17.99 1.44
N LEU A 136 -2.45 -18.32 0.24
CA LEU A 136 -3.26 -18.89 -0.83
C LEU A 136 -3.66 -20.34 -0.52
N ILE A 137 -2.70 -21.16 -0.07
CA ILE A 137 -2.96 -22.53 0.41
C ILE A 137 -3.96 -22.51 1.56
N SER A 138 -3.76 -21.62 2.53
CA SER A 138 -4.65 -21.48 3.68
C SER A 138 -6.06 -21.06 3.28
N ALA A 139 -6.19 -20.12 2.35
CA ALA A 139 -7.49 -19.69 1.83
C ALA A 139 -8.23 -20.85 1.17
N VAL A 140 -7.56 -21.63 0.31
CA VAL A 140 -8.16 -22.82 -0.32
C VAL A 140 -8.58 -23.85 0.73
N VAL A 141 -7.73 -24.14 1.70
CA VAL A 141 -8.03 -25.10 2.78
C VAL A 141 -9.18 -24.62 3.66
N VAL A 142 -9.30 -23.33 3.95
CA VAL A 142 -10.31 -22.84 4.88
C VAL A 142 -11.65 -22.55 4.19
N LEU A 143 -11.61 -22.05 2.97
CA LEU A 143 -12.79 -21.65 2.20
C LEU A 143 -13.30 -22.75 1.27
N GLY A 144 -12.51 -23.81 1.06
CA GLY A 144 -12.89 -24.96 0.26
C GLY A 144 -14.12 -25.70 0.82
N PRO A 145 -14.90 -26.38 -0.05
CA PRO A 145 -16.15 -27.05 0.32
C PRO A 145 -15.93 -28.47 0.88
N TRP A 146 -15.25 -28.60 2.02
CA TRP A 146 -14.82 -29.90 2.56
C TRP A 146 -15.94 -30.72 3.22
N PHE A 147 -16.89 -30.05 3.87
CA PHE A 147 -17.92 -30.69 4.69
C PHE A 147 -19.27 -30.71 3.98
N GLY A 148 -19.36 -31.51 2.91
CA GLY A 148 -20.60 -31.65 2.12
C GLY A 148 -21.05 -30.32 1.49
N GLY A 149 -20.11 -29.51 1.02
CA GLY A 149 -20.37 -28.17 0.46
C GLY A 149 -20.06 -27.02 1.41
N HIS A 150 -19.87 -27.29 2.71
CA HIS A 150 -19.58 -26.25 3.70
C HIS A 150 -18.07 -26.10 3.94
N SER A 151 -17.65 -24.86 4.20
CA SER A 151 -16.27 -24.50 4.49
C SER A 151 -16.01 -24.41 6.00
N ILE A 152 -14.74 -24.46 6.41
CA ILE A 152 -14.34 -24.29 7.82
C ILE A 152 -14.75 -22.90 8.32
N ALA A 153 -14.59 -21.87 7.47
CA ALA A 153 -15.06 -20.53 7.78
C ALA A 153 -16.58 -20.47 7.97
N GLY A 154 -17.34 -21.24 7.17
CA GLY A 154 -18.78 -21.38 7.33
C GLY A 154 -19.17 -22.01 8.67
N ALA A 155 -18.47 -23.06 9.11
CA ALA A 155 -18.70 -23.68 10.42
C ALA A 155 -18.46 -22.68 11.57
N TRP A 156 -17.36 -21.91 11.52
CA TRP A 156 -17.12 -20.85 12.51
C TRP A 156 -18.21 -19.77 12.50
N SER A 157 -18.66 -19.37 11.30
CA SER A 157 -19.77 -18.42 11.17
C SER A 157 -21.07 -18.94 11.81
N ALA A 158 -21.38 -20.22 11.61
CA ALA A 158 -22.52 -20.86 12.25
C ALA A 158 -22.40 -20.85 13.78
N THR A 159 -21.22 -21.16 14.33
CA THR A 159 -21.01 -21.12 15.79
C THR A 159 -21.17 -19.72 16.37
N LEU A 160 -20.73 -18.68 15.65
CA LEU A 160 -20.92 -17.29 16.08
C LEU A 160 -22.38 -16.86 15.99
N HIS A 161 -23.09 -17.32 14.96
CA HIS A 161 -24.52 -17.08 14.82
C HIS A 161 -25.30 -17.72 15.97
N GLU A 162 -25.00 -18.97 16.30
CA GLU A 162 -25.61 -19.69 17.43
C GLU A 162 -25.31 -19.01 18.76
N ALA A 163 -24.06 -18.63 19.00
CA ALA A 163 -23.67 -17.88 20.20
C ALA A 163 -24.44 -16.55 20.31
N ARG A 164 -24.69 -15.88 19.18
CA ARG A 164 -25.47 -14.65 19.13
C ARG A 164 -26.94 -14.89 19.44
N THR A 165 -27.53 -15.97 18.94
CA THR A 165 -28.94 -16.31 19.18
C THR A 165 -29.20 -16.78 20.61
N GLU A 166 -28.26 -17.52 21.21
CA GLU A 166 -28.44 -18.13 22.53
C GLU A 166 -27.91 -17.25 23.68
N ALA A 167 -26.69 -16.74 23.57
CA ALA A 167 -26.04 -15.94 24.62
C ALA A 167 -26.24 -14.43 24.41
N GLY A 168 -26.76 -14.03 23.25
CA GLY A 168 -26.98 -12.63 22.90
C GLY A 168 -25.79 -11.98 22.20
N LEU A 169 -25.96 -10.70 21.89
CA LEU A 169 -25.06 -9.97 20.99
C LEU A 169 -23.67 -9.76 21.60
N LEU A 170 -23.60 -9.31 22.86
CA LEU A 170 -22.33 -8.97 23.51
C LEU A 170 -21.37 -10.17 23.64
N PRO A 171 -21.79 -11.35 24.14
CA PRO A 171 -20.89 -12.51 24.24
C PRO A 171 -20.38 -12.99 22.88
N ALA A 172 -21.22 -12.98 21.84
CA ALA A 172 -20.82 -13.36 20.49
C ALA A 172 -19.72 -12.43 19.94
N TYR A 173 -19.85 -11.12 20.18
CA TYR A 173 -18.82 -10.14 19.78
C TYR A 173 -17.52 -10.30 20.56
N LEU A 174 -17.59 -10.56 21.87
CA LEU A 174 -16.39 -10.83 22.67
C LEU A 174 -15.68 -12.09 22.20
N LEU A 175 -16.42 -13.14 21.85
CA LEU A 175 -15.87 -14.39 21.32
C LEU A 175 -15.23 -14.17 19.95
N ALA A 176 -15.89 -13.46 19.03
CA ALA A 176 -15.35 -13.12 17.72
C ALA A 176 -14.07 -12.27 17.80
N ILE A 177 -14.10 -11.17 18.57
CA ILE A 177 -12.96 -10.25 18.70
C ILE A 177 -11.83 -10.92 19.49
N GLY A 178 -12.13 -11.63 20.57
CA GLY A 178 -11.14 -12.32 21.38
C GLY A 178 -10.40 -13.41 20.61
N ALA A 179 -11.14 -14.28 19.90
CA ALA A 179 -10.55 -15.30 19.05
C ALA A 179 -9.75 -14.68 17.90
N GLY A 180 -10.30 -13.66 17.24
CA GLY A 180 -9.63 -12.93 16.16
C GLY A 180 -8.32 -12.29 16.61
N ALA A 181 -8.31 -11.62 17.77
CA ALA A 181 -7.13 -11.01 18.35
C ALA A 181 -6.07 -12.06 18.72
N LEU A 182 -6.48 -13.17 19.36
CA LEU A 182 -5.57 -14.25 19.74
C LEU A 182 -4.86 -14.84 18.52
N VAL A 183 -5.61 -15.11 17.45
CA VAL A 183 -5.07 -15.65 16.21
C VAL A 183 -4.21 -14.61 15.48
N PHE A 184 -4.61 -13.34 15.49
CA PHE A 184 -3.81 -12.25 14.94
C PHE A 184 -2.44 -12.17 15.60
N PHE A 185 -2.38 -12.17 16.94
CA PHE A 185 -1.11 -12.16 17.67
C PHE A 185 -0.29 -13.44 17.46
N ALA A 186 -0.94 -14.60 17.34
CA ALA A 186 -0.25 -15.84 17.03
C ALA A 186 0.40 -15.82 15.63
N ASP A 187 -0.32 -15.31 14.63
CA ASP A 187 0.15 -15.18 13.26
C ASP A 187 1.21 -14.07 13.08
N ASP A 188 1.17 -13.04 13.92
CA ASP A 188 2.19 -11.99 13.96
C ASP A 188 3.51 -12.50 14.53
N ARG A 189 3.46 -13.27 15.64
CA ARG A 189 4.66 -13.83 16.26
C ARG A 189 5.29 -14.98 15.46
N ARG A 190 4.47 -15.84 14.84
CA ARG A 190 4.95 -17.03 14.11
C ARG A 190 4.08 -17.29 12.89
N PRO A 191 4.33 -16.62 11.75
CA PRO A 191 3.54 -16.80 10.55
C PRO A 191 3.72 -18.23 10.01
N ARG A 192 2.69 -19.06 10.16
CA ARG A 192 2.60 -20.42 9.62
C ARG A 192 1.33 -20.53 8.77
N TRP A 193 1.29 -21.49 7.86
CA TRP A 193 0.10 -21.69 7.03
C TRP A 193 -1.16 -21.95 7.89
N TRP A 194 -1.07 -22.70 8.99
CA TRP A 194 -2.24 -22.93 9.84
C TRP A 194 -2.67 -21.69 10.66
N THR A 195 -1.74 -20.81 11.08
CA THR A 195 -2.11 -19.54 11.76
C THR A 195 -2.78 -18.59 10.78
N ARG A 196 -2.31 -18.57 9.53
CA ARG A 196 -2.95 -17.85 8.43
C ARG A 196 -4.35 -18.38 8.14
N GLY A 197 -4.51 -19.68 8.09
CA GLY A 197 -5.82 -20.33 7.94
C GLY A 197 -6.77 -19.91 9.06
N ALA A 198 -6.34 -20.04 10.31
CA ALA A 198 -7.14 -19.59 11.45
C ALA A 198 -7.49 -18.10 11.38
N LEU A 199 -6.58 -17.24 10.91
CA LEU A 199 -6.84 -15.81 10.75
C LEU A 199 -7.92 -15.56 9.70
N ILE A 200 -7.86 -16.28 8.57
CA ILE A 200 -8.88 -16.23 7.52
C ILE A 200 -10.23 -16.74 8.05
N VAL A 201 -10.26 -17.86 8.79
CA VAL A 201 -11.48 -18.36 9.46
C VAL A 201 -12.07 -17.26 10.35
N GLY A 202 -11.25 -16.69 11.23
CA GLY A 202 -11.69 -15.67 12.18
C GLY A 202 -12.24 -14.42 11.50
N LEU A 203 -11.58 -13.94 10.45
CA LEU A 203 -12.01 -12.75 9.70
C LEU A 203 -13.25 -13.04 8.85
N VAL A 204 -13.20 -14.04 7.98
CA VAL A 204 -14.26 -14.34 7.00
C VAL A 204 -15.50 -14.94 7.67
N GLY A 205 -15.30 -15.90 8.58
CA GLY A 205 -16.41 -16.48 9.33
C GLY A 205 -16.97 -15.51 10.37
N GLY A 206 -16.11 -14.65 10.93
CA GLY A 206 -16.50 -13.58 11.84
C GLY A 206 -17.42 -12.54 11.19
N THR A 207 -17.04 -12.03 10.01
CA THR A 207 -17.88 -11.09 9.28
C THR A 207 -19.19 -11.71 8.80
N GLY A 208 -19.22 -13.00 8.47
CA GLY A 208 -20.44 -13.70 8.05
C GLY A 208 -21.55 -13.74 9.10
N ALA A 209 -21.20 -13.70 10.40
CA ALA A 209 -22.17 -13.73 11.49
C ALA A 209 -22.60 -12.35 12.00
N MET A 210 -21.90 -11.29 11.59
CA MET A 210 -22.15 -9.92 12.03
C MET A 210 -23.22 -9.24 11.16
N GLY A 211 -24.24 -8.73 11.82
CA GLY A 211 -25.30 -7.95 11.16
C GLY A 211 -24.85 -6.51 10.95
N TRP A 212 -25.19 -5.91 9.82
CA TRP A 212 -24.87 -4.51 9.54
C TRP A 212 -25.50 -3.53 10.55
N TYR A 213 -26.59 -3.94 11.19
CA TYR A 213 -27.31 -3.15 12.19
C TYR A 213 -26.82 -3.39 13.63
N ASP A 214 -25.96 -4.39 13.85
CA ASP A 214 -25.45 -4.74 15.18
C ASP A 214 -24.74 -3.61 15.91
N PRO A 215 -23.92 -2.76 15.25
CA PRO A 215 -23.30 -1.62 15.92
C PRO A 215 -24.35 -0.63 16.43
N VAL A 216 -25.43 -0.44 15.68
CA VAL A 216 -26.55 0.44 16.07
C VAL A 216 -27.28 -0.16 17.26
N THR A 217 -27.57 -1.47 17.24
CA THR A 217 -28.21 -2.16 18.36
C THR A 217 -27.33 -2.16 19.62
N LEU A 218 -26.02 -2.32 19.48
CA LEU A 218 -25.08 -2.24 20.61
C LEU A 218 -25.02 -0.83 21.23
N LEU A 219 -25.06 0.21 20.39
CA LEU A 219 -24.94 1.59 20.85
C LEU A 219 -26.25 2.17 21.39
N THR A 220 -27.38 1.79 20.78
CA THR A 220 -28.69 2.42 21.03
C THR A 220 -29.69 1.50 21.71
N GLY A 221 -29.45 0.17 21.72
CA GLY A 221 -30.40 -0.83 22.19
C GLY A 221 -31.58 -1.09 21.24
N VAL A 222 -31.70 -0.33 20.15
CA VAL A 222 -32.80 -0.46 19.18
C VAL A 222 -32.58 -1.70 18.31
N ARG A 223 -33.63 -2.49 18.11
CA ARG A 223 -33.66 -3.64 17.20
C ARG A 223 -34.38 -3.24 15.90
N PRO A 224 -33.93 -3.74 14.73
CA PRO A 224 -34.58 -3.49 13.46
C PRO A 224 -35.93 -4.23 13.36
#